data_AF-A0A7K9RE08-F1
#
_entry.id   AF-A0A7K9RE08-F1
#
_cell.length_a   1.000
_cell.length_b   1.000
_cell.length_c   1.000
_cell.angle_alpha   90.00
_cell.angle_beta   90.00
_cell.angle_gamma   90.00
#
_symmetry.space_group_name_H-M   'P 1'
#
loop_
_entity.id
_entity.type
_entity.pdbx_description
1 polymer ?
#
loop_
_entity_poly.entity_id
_entity_poly.type
_entity_poly.pdbx_seq_one_letter_code
_entity_poly.pdbx_strand_id
1 'polypeptide(L)'
;LCSNNNPYASFGATLARDEEQNLWSTPHDVTHTEADDDRVLYNMIVVRNQLDKDSEEWQKLNYDIYTLRQTRKEVRSRWKHILEDLGFQKEADSLLSVTKLSIISDSQNMSKARDILLKLSEETNIFPTSWELSERYLFVVDRLIALDAAEEFFRVASAAYPKRP
;
A
#
# COMPACT_ATOMS: atom_id res chain seq x y z
N LEU A 1 43.79 -9.32 15.62
CA LEU A 1 43.99 -10.29 14.51
C LEU A 1 42.63 -10.85 14.14
N CYS A 2 42.35 -10.79 12.85
CA CYS A 2 41.11 -11.16 12.17
C CYS A 2 40.72 -12.62 12.41
N SER A 3 39.42 -12.91 12.51
CA SER A 3 38.63 -13.44 11.39
C SER A 3 37.48 -14.30 11.86
N ASN A 4 36.31 -13.97 11.29
CA ASN A 4 35.16 -14.83 11.03
C ASN A 4 35.52 -16.30 10.80
N ASN A 5 34.60 -17.20 11.15
CA ASN A 5 34.07 -18.22 10.24
C ASN A 5 32.94 -19.01 10.92
N ASN A 6 31.67 -18.80 10.53
CA ASN A 6 31.01 -19.68 9.57
C ASN A 6 29.61 -19.11 9.20
N PRO A 7 29.16 -19.19 7.93
CA PRO A 7 28.19 -18.29 7.31
C PRO A 7 26.76 -18.87 7.19
N TYR A 8 26.33 -19.70 8.12
CA TYR A 8 24.98 -20.26 8.14
C TYR A 8 24.50 -20.49 9.59
N ALA A 9 23.90 -19.47 10.19
CA ALA A 9 23.08 -19.62 11.39
C ALA A 9 21.90 -18.65 11.25
N SER A 10 20.64 -19.03 11.26
CA SER A 10 19.95 -20.33 11.31
C SER A 10 18.52 -19.96 10.86
N PHE A 11 17.93 -20.76 9.97
CA PHE A 11 16.49 -20.69 9.69
C PHE A 11 15.74 -20.87 11.01
N GLY A 12 15.03 -19.84 11.49
CA GLY A 12 14.14 -19.95 12.65
C GLY A 12 14.59 -19.28 13.96
N ALA A 13 15.18 -18.07 13.90
CA ALA A 13 15.26 -17.19 15.07
C ALA A 13 14.00 -16.31 15.17
N THR A 14 12.96 -16.88 15.76
CA THR A 14 11.65 -16.26 15.99
C THR A 14 11.69 -15.26 17.16
N LEU A 15 10.86 -14.22 17.09
CA LEU A 15 10.24 -13.45 18.20
C LEU A 15 10.85 -12.12 18.72
N ALA A 16 11.69 -11.41 17.97
CA ALA A 16 11.94 -9.97 18.27
C ALA A 16 12.18 -9.07 17.04
N ARG A 17 12.40 -9.65 15.85
CA ARG A 17 12.55 -8.89 14.60
C ARG A 17 11.22 -8.62 13.88
N ASP A 18 10.13 -9.21 14.36
CA ASP A 18 8.79 -9.11 13.75
C ASP A 18 8.04 -7.81 14.03
N GLU A 19 8.48 -7.02 15.03
CA GLU A 19 7.72 -5.85 15.50
C GLU A 19 7.99 -4.58 14.68
N GLU A 20 9.15 -4.49 14.00
CA GLU A 20 9.55 -3.30 13.21
C GLU A 20 9.64 -3.56 11.69
N GLN A 21 9.53 -4.83 11.25
CA GLN A 21 9.63 -5.21 9.83
C GLN A 21 8.32 -5.15 9.03
N ASN A 22 7.20 -4.72 9.64
CA ASN A 22 5.94 -4.56 8.91
C ASN A 22 5.73 -3.11 8.46
N LEU A 23 5.99 -2.89 7.18
CA LEU A 23 6.13 -1.58 6.57
C LEU A 23 4.82 -0.98 6.05
N TRP A 24 3.63 -1.57 6.31
CA TRP A 24 2.38 -0.98 5.82
C TRP A 24 1.09 -1.06 6.64
N SER A 25 1.06 -1.66 7.83
CA SER A 25 0.04 -1.34 8.84
C SER A 25 0.59 -1.64 10.23
N THR A 26 -0.23 -1.43 11.27
CA THR A 26 -0.02 -1.97 12.62
C THR A 26 0.67 -3.33 12.57
N PRO A 27 1.53 -3.66 13.55
CA PRO A 27 2.12 -5.00 13.64
C PRO A 27 1.03 -6.05 13.35
N HIS A 28 1.33 -7.02 12.47
CA HIS A 28 0.46 -8.14 12.03
C HIS A 28 -0.37 -7.99 10.73
N ASP A 29 -0.14 -7.00 9.87
CA ASP A 29 -0.81 -6.97 8.55
C ASP A 29 -0.12 -7.85 7.52
N VAL A 30 -0.64 -9.07 7.38
CA VAL A 30 -0.15 -10.14 6.50
C VAL A 30 -0.47 -9.94 5.01
N THR A 31 -1.10 -8.81 4.65
CA THR A 31 -1.75 -8.63 3.34
C THR A 31 -0.90 -7.91 2.30
N HIS A 32 0.40 -8.16 2.28
CA HIS A 32 1.38 -7.33 1.55
C HIS A 32 2.02 -7.98 0.32
N THR A 33 2.23 -7.16 -0.72
CA THR A 33 3.08 -7.39 -1.89
C THR A 33 4.17 -6.33 -1.92
N GLU A 34 5.43 -6.73 -2.13
CA GLU A 34 6.60 -5.83 -2.23
C GLU A 34 6.49 -4.93 -3.45
N ALA A 35 5.89 -3.75 -3.30
CA ALA A 35 5.81 -2.73 -4.34
C ALA A 35 6.95 -1.71 -4.22
N ASP A 36 7.24 -0.97 -5.29
CA ASP A 36 8.32 0.00 -5.31
C ASP A 36 8.16 1.10 -4.25
N ASP A 37 6.92 1.50 -3.96
CA ASP A 37 6.64 2.48 -2.92
C ASP A 37 6.92 1.92 -1.51
N ASP A 38 6.92 0.61 -1.32
CA ASP A 38 7.36 -0.04 -0.07
C ASP A 38 8.86 -0.01 0.08
N ARG A 39 9.59 -0.19 -1.03
CA ARG A 39 11.04 -0.04 -1.07
C ARG A 39 11.44 1.38 -0.71
N VAL A 40 10.70 2.38 -1.19
CA VAL A 40 10.91 3.79 -0.82
C VAL A 40 10.76 3.98 0.69
N LEU A 41 9.66 3.53 1.30
CA LEU A 41 9.45 3.65 2.74
C LEU A 41 10.49 2.87 3.56
N TYR A 42 10.85 1.66 3.13
CA TYR A 42 11.90 0.86 3.75
C TYR A 42 13.23 1.61 3.74
N ASN A 43 13.63 2.14 2.58
CA ASN A 43 14.86 2.90 2.43
C ASN A 43 14.87 4.14 3.33
N MET A 44 13.75 4.88 3.43
CA MET A 44 13.62 6.00 4.36
C MET A 44 13.86 5.57 5.82
N ILE A 45 13.28 4.44 6.24
CA ILE A 45 13.44 3.92 7.60
C ILE A 45 14.88 3.47 7.88
N VAL A 46 15.51 2.78 6.92
CA VAL A 46 16.91 2.36 7.03
C VAL A 46 17.83 3.57 7.19
N VAL A 47 17.64 4.60 6.36
CA VAL A 47 18.44 5.84 6.44
C VAL A 47 18.19 6.54 7.78
N ARG A 48 16.93 6.70 8.20
CA ARG A 48 16.59 7.30 9.50
C ARG A 48 17.28 6.59 10.66
N ASN A 49 17.33 5.26 10.65
CA ASN A 49 17.92 4.48 11.73
C ASN A 49 19.45 4.63 11.84
N GLN A 50 20.10 5.20 10.82
CA GLN A 50 21.54 5.49 10.82
C GLN A 50 21.86 6.93 11.28
N LEU A 51 20.85 7.80 11.38
CA LEU A 51 21.02 9.19 11.79
C LEU A 51 20.95 9.34 13.31
N ASP A 52 21.60 10.38 13.83
CA ASP A 52 21.47 10.79 15.23
C ASP A 52 20.05 11.33 15.50
N LYS A 53 19.42 10.88 16.58
CA LYS A 53 18.02 11.24 16.90
C LYS A 53 17.82 12.72 17.19
N ASP A 54 18.88 13.39 17.64
CA ASP A 54 18.85 14.82 17.93
C ASP A 54 19.11 15.68 16.68
N SER A 55 19.40 15.07 15.52
CA SER A 55 19.65 15.77 14.27
C SER A 55 18.36 16.25 13.59
N GLU A 56 18.45 17.38 12.90
CA GLU A 56 17.35 17.94 12.12
C GLU A 56 16.95 16.99 10.97
N GLU A 57 17.93 16.33 10.34
CA GLU A 57 17.70 15.34 9.29
C GLU A 57 16.92 14.13 9.79
N TRP A 58 17.22 13.65 11.01
CA TRP A 58 16.45 12.57 11.62
C TRP A 58 15.01 12.99 11.88
N GLN A 59 14.80 14.19 12.44
CA GLN A 59 13.47 14.72 12.73
C GLN A 59 12.63 14.87 11.46
N LYS A 60 13.22 15.43 10.41
CA LYS A 60 12.58 15.59 9.10
C LYS A 60 12.20 14.23 8.52
N LEU A 61 13.14 13.29 8.47
CA LEU A 61 12.88 11.98 7.87
C LEU A 61 11.84 11.18 8.68
N ASN A 62 11.84 11.31 10.00
CA ASN A 62 10.82 10.72 10.86
C ASN A 62 9.42 11.31 10.59
N TYR A 63 9.33 12.63 10.40
CA TYR A 63 8.09 13.31 10.02
C TYR A 63 7.60 12.89 8.63
N ASP A 64 8.50 12.78 7.65
CA ASP A 64 8.16 12.35 6.29
C ASP A 64 7.64 10.90 6.27
N ILE A 65 8.29 10.00 7.02
CA ILE A 65 7.82 8.60 7.21
C ILE A 65 6.42 8.58 7.83
N TYR A 66 6.19 9.38 8.88
CA TYR A 66 4.90 9.47 9.53
C TYR A 66 3.82 9.96 8.56
N THR A 67 4.10 11.04 7.83
CA THR A 67 3.19 11.63 6.86
C THR A 67 2.84 10.64 5.76
N LEU A 68 3.83 9.97 5.18
CA LEU A 68 3.61 8.92 4.17
C LEU A 68 2.69 7.81 4.69
N ARG A 69 2.89 7.34 5.93
CA ARG A 69 2.04 6.31 6.55
C ARG A 69 0.60 6.80 6.76
N GLN A 70 0.41 8.04 7.19
CA GLN A 70 -0.95 8.60 7.35
C GLN A 70 -1.68 8.71 6.02
N THR A 71 -1.00 9.22 4.99
CA THR A 71 -1.56 9.32 3.65
C THR A 71 -2.01 7.95 3.12
N ARG A 72 -1.18 6.92 3.31
CA ARG A 72 -1.50 5.53 2.92
C ARG A 72 -2.73 4.98 3.65
N LYS A 73 -2.81 5.22 4.97
CA LYS A 73 -3.96 4.85 5.79
C LYS A 73 -5.23 5.56 5.32
N GLU A 74 -5.14 6.83 4.97
CA GLU A 74 -6.25 7.61 4.47
C GLU A 74 -6.75 7.08 3.12
N VAL A 75 -5.86 6.85 2.14
CA VAL A 75 -6.25 6.26 0.85
C VAL A 75 -6.94 4.91 1.08
N ARG A 76 -6.37 4.01 1.89
CA ARG A 76 -7.00 2.73 2.21
C ARG A 76 -8.38 2.91 2.85
N SER A 77 -8.54 3.87 3.76
CA SER A 77 -9.82 4.15 4.41
C SER A 77 -10.87 4.63 3.41
N ARG A 78 -10.48 5.47 2.44
CA ARG A 78 -11.40 5.95 1.39
C ARG A 78 -11.87 4.83 0.48
N TRP A 79 -10.95 3.95 0.07
CA TRP A 79 -11.29 2.76 -0.69
C TRP A 79 -12.22 1.83 0.09
N LYS A 80 -11.93 1.59 1.37
CA LYS A 80 -12.76 0.78 2.24
C LYS A 80 -14.19 1.32 2.33
N HIS A 81 -14.33 2.62 2.53
CA HIS A 81 -15.63 3.27 2.59
C HIS A 81 -16.43 3.07 1.29
N ILE A 82 -15.80 3.21 0.13
CA ILE A 82 -16.45 2.97 -1.17
C ILE A 82 -16.89 1.51 -1.29
N LEU A 83 -16.03 0.56 -0.93
CA LEU A 83 -16.38 -0.87 -0.95
C LEU A 83 -17.56 -1.18 -0.03
N GLU A 84 -17.62 -0.55 1.14
CA GLU A 84 -18.73 -0.69 2.08
C GLU A 84 -20.04 -0.12 1.50
N ASP A 85 -19.99 1.02 0.81
CA ASP A 85 -21.17 1.61 0.14
C ASP A 85 -21.69 0.73 -1.02
N LEU A 86 -20.80 -0.05 -1.66
CA LEU A 86 -21.16 -1.02 -2.69
C LEU A 86 -21.75 -2.33 -2.15
N GLY A 87 -21.72 -2.55 -0.84
CA GLY A 87 -22.23 -3.78 -0.22
C GLY A 87 -21.16 -4.80 0.18
N PHE A 88 -19.88 -4.46 0.13
CA PHE A 88 -18.77 -5.36 0.51
C PHE A 88 -18.36 -5.21 1.98
N GLN A 89 -19.29 -4.98 2.91
CA GLN A 89 -18.91 -4.61 4.29
C GLN A 89 -18.08 -5.67 5.01
N LYS A 90 -18.26 -6.96 4.67
CA LYS A 90 -17.51 -8.06 5.29
C LYS A 90 -16.23 -8.38 4.53
N GLU A 91 -16.20 -8.09 3.23
CA GLU A 91 -15.14 -8.44 2.31
C GLU A 91 -14.18 -7.28 2.05
N ALA A 92 -14.51 -6.05 2.43
CA ALA A 92 -13.74 -4.85 2.09
C ALA A 92 -12.27 -4.96 2.49
N ASP A 93 -11.97 -5.43 3.70
CA ASP A 93 -10.58 -5.64 4.14
C ASP A 93 -9.88 -6.74 3.32
N SER A 94 -10.60 -7.79 2.93
CA SER A 94 -10.07 -8.86 2.07
C SER A 94 -9.85 -8.39 0.62
N LEU A 95 -10.69 -7.51 0.09
CA LEU A 95 -10.54 -6.93 -1.24
C LEU A 95 -9.36 -5.96 -1.31
N LEU A 96 -9.10 -5.23 -0.22
CA LEU A 96 -7.95 -4.34 -0.10
C LEU A 96 -6.66 -5.08 0.25
N SER A 97 -6.75 -6.30 0.79
CA SER A 97 -5.60 -7.16 1.05
C SER A 97 -4.91 -7.55 -0.25
N VAL A 98 -3.60 -7.37 -0.43
CA VAL A 98 -2.87 -7.76 -1.66
C VAL A 98 -1.69 -8.63 -1.25
N THR A 99 -1.80 -9.95 -1.42
CA THR A 99 -0.73 -10.87 -1.01
C THR A 99 0.16 -11.23 -2.19
N LYS A 100 1.33 -11.84 -1.94
CA LYS A 100 2.19 -12.41 -2.99
C LYS A 100 1.50 -13.44 -3.90
N LEU A 101 0.37 -13.99 -3.45
CA LEU A 101 -0.47 -14.94 -4.22
C LEU A 101 -1.59 -14.23 -5.00
N SER A 102 -1.71 -12.91 -4.90
CA SER A 102 -2.61 -12.12 -5.74
C SER A 102 -2.09 -12.19 -7.17
N ILE A 103 -2.63 -13.15 -7.93
CA ILE A 103 -2.31 -13.35 -9.34
C ILE A 103 -3.29 -12.52 -10.15
N ILE A 104 -2.73 -11.69 -11.03
CA ILE A 104 -3.46 -11.06 -12.12
C ILE A 104 -3.93 -12.17 -13.06
N SER A 105 -5.23 -12.38 -13.15
CA SER A 105 -5.79 -13.53 -13.84
C SER A 105 -5.78 -13.40 -15.38
N ASP A 106 -5.69 -12.19 -15.92
CA ASP A 106 -5.78 -11.95 -17.37
C ASP A 106 -5.04 -10.67 -17.80
N SER A 107 -4.30 -10.72 -18.91
CA SER A 107 -3.62 -9.54 -19.47
C SER A 107 -4.62 -8.49 -19.99
N GLN A 108 -5.82 -8.90 -20.41
CA GLN A 108 -6.90 -7.97 -20.79
C GLN A 108 -7.46 -7.22 -19.58
N ASN A 109 -7.59 -7.90 -18.43
CA ASN A 109 -8.03 -7.24 -17.21
C ASN A 109 -6.99 -6.23 -16.73
N MET A 110 -5.70 -6.44 -17.00
CA MET A 110 -4.66 -5.48 -16.64
C MET A 110 -4.72 -4.16 -17.37
N SER A 111 -4.96 -4.17 -18.69
CA SER A 111 -5.12 -2.92 -19.42
C SER A 111 -6.32 -2.16 -18.89
N LYS A 112 -7.44 -2.85 -18.69
CA LYS A 112 -8.66 -2.25 -18.12
C LYS A 112 -8.45 -1.74 -16.69
N ALA A 113 -7.71 -2.48 -15.84
CA ALA A 113 -7.39 -2.07 -14.48
C ALA A 113 -6.52 -0.82 -14.44
N ARG A 114 -5.53 -0.72 -15.34
CA ARG A 114 -4.71 0.49 -15.50
C ARG A 114 -5.55 1.68 -15.94
N ASP A 115 -6.45 1.50 -16.90
CA ASP A 115 -7.32 2.57 -17.41
C ASP A 115 -8.25 3.09 -16.30
N ILE A 116 -8.89 2.19 -15.54
CA ILE A 116 -9.76 2.57 -14.42
C ILE A 116 -8.97 3.26 -13.31
N LEU A 117 -7.78 2.74 -12.97
CA LEU A 117 -6.93 3.35 -11.96
C LEU A 117 -6.47 4.76 -12.36
N LEU A 118 -6.12 4.95 -13.64
CA LEU A 118 -5.77 6.26 -14.17
C LEU A 118 -6.95 7.23 -14.07
N LYS A 119 -8.15 6.82 -14.51
CA LYS A 119 -9.37 7.63 -14.36
C LYS A 119 -9.66 7.99 -12.91
N LEU A 120 -9.58 7.01 -11.98
CA LEU A 120 -9.70 7.27 -10.54
C LEU A 120 -8.72 8.35 -10.09
N SER A 121 -7.47 8.24 -10.52
CA SER A 121 -6.42 9.21 -10.17
C SER A 121 -6.64 10.59 -10.77
N GLU A 122 -7.29 10.69 -11.92
CA GLU A 122 -7.49 11.94 -12.66
C GLU A 122 -8.77 12.66 -12.24
N GLU A 123 -9.85 11.92 -11.98
CA GLU A 123 -11.20 12.44 -11.77
C GLU A 123 -11.63 12.48 -10.30
N THR A 124 -10.96 11.72 -9.43
CA THR A 124 -11.27 11.68 -8.00
C THR A 124 -10.13 12.20 -7.12
N ASN A 125 -10.48 12.70 -5.94
CA ASN A 125 -9.58 13.09 -4.87
C ASN A 125 -9.25 11.91 -3.93
N ILE A 126 -9.54 10.67 -4.32
CA ILE A 126 -9.20 9.48 -3.52
C ILE A 126 -7.70 9.43 -3.22
N PHE A 127 -6.91 9.77 -4.23
CA PHE A 127 -5.47 9.92 -4.11
C PHE A 127 -5.11 11.38 -3.82
N PRO A 128 -4.13 11.63 -2.94
CA PRO A 128 -3.55 12.96 -2.76
C PRO A 128 -2.91 13.48 -4.05
N THR A 129 -2.75 14.80 -4.13
CA THR A 129 -1.97 15.44 -5.20
C THR A 129 -0.55 14.88 -5.22
N SER A 130 0.00 14.62 -6.41
CA SER A 130 1.33 14.02 -6.62
C SER A 130 1.54 12.60 -6.08
N TRP A 131 0.45 11.87 -5.80
CA TRP A 131 0.52 10.45 -5.45
C TRP A 131 0.93 9.59 -6.65
N GLU A 132 1.99 8.80 -6.50
CA GLU A 132 2.41 7.85 -7.52
C GLU A 132 1.57 6.58 -7.46
N LEU A 133 1.04 6.16 -8.61
CA LEU A 133 0.19 4.97 -8.70
C LEU A 133 1.03 3.70 -8.60
N SER A 134 1.06 3.12 -7.40
CA SER A 134 1.70 1.83 -7.12
C SER A 134 0.93 0.66 -7.75
N GLU A 135 1.66 -0.39 -8.13
CA GLU A 135 1.10 -1.64 -8.68
C GLU A 135 0.06 -2.27 -7.76
N ARG A 136 0.13 -2.02 -6.45
CA ARG A 136 -0.83 -2.55 -5.48
C ARG A 136 -2.28 -2.23 -5.83
N TYR A 137 -2.53 -0.99 -6.26
CA TYR A 137 -3.90 -0.56 -6.60
C TYR A 137 -4.42 -1.28 -7.84
N LEU A 138 -3.53 -1.71 -8.75
CA LEU A 138 -3.91 -2.52 -9.92
C LEU A 138 -4.49 -3.86 -9.49
N PHE A 139 -3.90 -4.55 -8.51
CA PHE A 139 -4.43 -5.82 -8.01
C PHE A 139 -5.81 -5.69 -7.33
N VAL A 140 -6.09 -4.54 -6.73
CA VAL A 140 -7.43 -4.29 -6.16
C VAL A 140 -8.44 -4.03 -7.28
N VAL A 141 -8.09 -3.21 -8.26
CA VAL A 141 -8.97 -2.92 -9.40
C VAL A 141 -9.19 -4.16 -10.27
N ASP A 142 -8.17 -4.98 -10.50
CA ASP A 142 -8.29 -6.25 -11.23
C ASP A 142 -9.32 -7.19 -10.57
N ARG A 143 -9.30 -7.29 -9.24
CA ARG A 143 -10.33 -8.04 -8.50
C ARG A 143 -11.71 -7.43 -8.61
N LEU A 144 -11.82 -6.10 -8.59
CA LEU A 144 -13.10 -5.43 -8.83
C LEU A 144 -13.61 -5.69 -10.25
N ILE A 145 -12.75 -5.82 -11.25
CA ILE A 145 -13.13 -6.21 -12.62
C ILE A 145 -13.65 -7.65 -12.63
N ALA A 146 -12.96 -8.58 -11.96
CA ALA A 146 -13.38 -9.97 -11.86
C ALA A 146 -14.74 -10.15 -11.15
N LEU A 147 -15.10 -9.20 -10.26
CA LEU A 147 -16.39 -9.14 -9.57
C LEU A 147 -17.45 -8.29 -10.30
N ASP A 148 -17.14 -7.78 -11.49
CA ASP A 148 -17.99 -6.84 -12.26
C ASP A 148 -18.42 -5.60 -11.46
N ALA A 149 -17.55 -5.15 -10.53
CA ALA A 149 -17.80 -4.04 -9.61
C ALA A 149 -16.96 -2.79 -9.92
N ALA A 150 -16.01 -2.86 -10.86
CA ALA A 150 -15.03 -1.79 -11.06
C ALA A 150 -15.62 -0.46 -11.58
N GLU A 151 -16.59 -0.53 -12.50
CA GLU A 151 -17.27 0.68 -13.02
C GLU A 151 -18.14 1.34 -11.94
N GLU A 152 -18.83 0.52 -11.16
CA GLU A 152 -19.68 1.00 -10.07
C GLU A 152 -18.82 1.57 -8.92
N PHE A 153 -17.67 0.96 -8.63
CA PHE A 153 -16.66 1.52 -7.74
C PHE A 153 -16.20 2.90 -8.21
N PHE A 154 -15.90 3.05 -9.50
CA PHE A 154 -15.54 4.35 -10.07
C PHE A 154 -16.68 5.37 -9.93
N ARG A 155 -17.94 4.98 -10.17
CA ARG A 155 -19.10 5.86 -10.02
C ARG A 155 -19.26 6.37 -8.58
N VAL A 156 -19.17 5.48 -7.59
CA VAL A 156 -19.27 5.84 -6.17
C VAL A 156 -18.07 6.69 -5.75
N ALA A 157 -16.86 6.32 -6.18
CA ALA A 157 -15.64 7.08 -5.97
C ALA A 157 -15.75 8.53 -6.45
N SER A 158 -16.25 8.73 -7.67
CA SER A 158 -16.42 10.06 -8.27
C SER A 158 -17.48 10.90 -7.58
N ALA A 159 -18.52 10.29 -7.01
CA ALA A 159 -19.53 10.98 -6.22
C ALA A 159 -19.05 11.35 -4.80
N ALA A 160 -18.33 10.42 -4.14
CA ALA A 160 -17.88 10.60 -2.76
C ALA A 160 -16.62 11.47 -2.65
N TYR A 161 -15.73 11.41 -3.65
CA TYR A 161 -14.44 12.12 -3.66
C TYR A 161 -14.21 12.86 -4.99
N PRO A 162 -15.06 13.80 -5.39
CA PRO A 162 -14.86 14.53 -6.64
C PRO A 162 -13.61 15.42 -6.58
N LYS A 163 -12.84 15.51 -7.68
CA LYS A 163 -11.74 16.50 -7.77
C LYS A 163 -12.22 17.94 -7.90
N ARG A 164 -13.37 18.13 -8.54
CA ARG A 164 -14.03 19.43 -8.70
C ARG A 164 -15.49 19.25 -8.29
N PRO A 165 -16.04 20.14 -7.46
CA PRO A 165 -17.42 20.05 -6.99
C PRO A 165 -18.43 20.19 -8.13
#